data_AF-A0A7X0SNM5-F1
#
_entry.id   AF-A0A7X0SNM5-F1
#
_cell.length_a   1.000
_cell.length_b   1.000
_cell.length_c   1.000
_cell.angle_alpha   90.00
_cell.angle_beta   90.00
_cell.angle_gamma   90.00
#
_symmetry.space_group_name_H-M   'P 1'
#
loop_
_entity.id
_entity.type
_entity.pdbx_description
1 polymer ?
#
loop_
_entity_poly.entity_id
_entity_poly.type
_entity_poly.pdbx_seq_one_letter_code
_entity_poly.pdbx_strand_id
1 'polypeptide(L)'
;MTEKDGLTVARLPEALAGQLRTAAGQAVLRLEVTPLPGGEPNPAAFLYGTFAVASAGPYAAKDSRQWRTKGPFRLTACGPADPADLIASGYPFADEPATFVKTVPLQGERGIAEGAMRLTGVKGAAARVRLDDLELGWCRGPDWSVALPAGLPPGEHALTVELYPSTFNKFGPHRHIDGDRQVTSPAQYEGVKNYADRPDAPERTLGDDWHFVQWGIGGPAEFL
;
A
#
# COMPACT_ATOMS: atom_id res chain seq x y z
N MET A 1 20.27 20.33 -1.23
CA MET A 1 19.99 19.00 -1.81
C MET A 1 21.19 18.13 -1.51
N THR A 2 20.97 16.84 -1.30
CA THR A 2 22.02 15.84 -0.99
C THR A 2 21.78 14.62 -1.87
N GLU A 3 22.85 14.00 -2.34
CA GLU A 3 22.75 12.71 -3.03
C GLU A 3 22.63 11.58 -2.00
N LYS A 4 21.68 10.66 -2.22
CA LYS A 4 21.51 9.46 -1.40
C LYS A 4 21.04 8.31 -2.28
N ASP A 5 21.80 7.21 -2.30
CA ASP A 5 21.48 6.00 -3.07
C ASP A 5 21.21 6.28 -4.57
N GLY A 6 21.96 7.24 -5.16
CA GLY A 6 21.79 7.67 -6.55
C GLY A 6 20.60 8.63 -6.80
N LEU A 7 19.90 9.06 -5.75
CA LEU A 7 18.79 10.01 -5.82
C LEU A 7 19.23 11.39 -5.34
N THR A 8 18.76 12.44 -6.03
CA THR A 8 18.86 13.81 -5.52
C THR A 8 17.73 14.05 -4.53
N VAL A 9 18.06 14.18 -3.25
CA VAL A 9 17.09 14.37 -2.17
C VAL A 9 17.11 15.82 -1.69
N ALA A 10 15.92 16.40 -1.57
CA ALA A 10 15.71 17.70 -0.94
C ALA A 10 14.79 17.53 0.26
N ARG A 11 15.22 17.99 1.45
CA ARG A 11 14.31 18.08 2.58
C ARG A 11 13.42 19.30 2.38
N LEU A 12 12.10 19.13 2.53
CA LEU A 12 11.19 20.27 2.58
C LEU A 12 11.63 21.20 3.73
N PRO A 13 11.84 22.51 3.47
CA PRO A 13 12.23 23.45 4.52
C PRO A 13 11.23 23.44 5.67
N GLU A 14 11.70 23.53 6.90
CA GLU A 14 10.85 23.45 8.09
C GLU A 14 9.79 24.55 8.14
N ALA A 15 10.10 25.74 7.63
CA ALA A 15 9.12 26.83 7.46
C ALA A 15 7.97 26.44 6.50
N LEU A 16 8.28 25.75 5.41
CA LEU A 16 7.27 25.25 4.45
C LEU A 16 6.48 24.08 5.04
N ALA A 17 7.17 23.17 5.75
CA ALA A 17 6.53 22.08 6.48
C ALA A 17 5.59 22.60 7.58
N GLY A 18 5.96 23.67 8.27
CA GLY A 18 5.14 24.37 9.25
C GLY A 18 3.90 25.00 8.60
N GLN A 19 4.06 25.72 7.50
CA GLN A 19 2.92 26.30 6.75
C GLN A 19 1.95 25.24 6.22
N LEU A 20 2.47 24.09 5.74
CA LEU A 20 1.65 22.93 5.35
C LEU A 20 0.89 22.30 6.54
N ARG A 21 1.37 22.49 7.78
CA ARG A 21 0.79 21.93 9.01
C ARG A 21 -0.17 22.89 9.73
N THR A 22 0.04 24.21 9.63
CA THR A 22 -0.63 25.21 10.49
C THR A 22 -1.63 26.10 9.77
N ALA A 23 -1.67 26.10 8.43
CA ALA A 23 -2.61 26.95 7.72
C ALA A 23 -4.03 26.41 7.87
N ALA A 24 -4.93 27.24 8.41
CA ALA A 24 -6.39 27.12 8.24
C ALA A 24 -6.83 27.29 6.76
N GLY A 25 -5.89 27.22 5.82
CA GLY A 25 -6.04 27.38 4.38
C GLY A 25 -5.16 26.36 3.65
N GLN A 26 -5.57 26.00 2.44
CA GLN A 26 -4.86 25.05 1.59
C GLN A 26 -3.50 25.61 1.17
N ALA A 27 -2.41 24.93 1.50
CA ALA A 27 -1.09 25.19 0.92
C ALA A 27 -0.87 24.24 -0.27
N VAL A 28 -0.33 24.78 -1.36
CA VAL A 28 -0.02 24.02 -2.58
C VAL A 28 1.47 23.77 -2.66
N LEU A 29 1.88 22.50 -2.63
CA LEU A 29 3.25 22.11 -2.94
C LEU A 29 3.36 21.89 -4.46
N ARG A 30 4.16 22.72 -5.14
CA ARG A 30 4.50 22.52 -6.55
C ARG A 30 5.93 21.99 -6.65
N LEU A 31 6.09 20.82 -7.25
CA LEU A 31 7.38 20.27 -7.62
C LEU A 31 7.63 20.63 -9.09
N GLU A 32 8.72 21.33 -9.35
CA GLU A 32 9.20 21.60 -10.71
C GLU A 32 10.50 20.84 -10.90
N VAL A 33 10.58 20.07 -11.98
CA VAL A 33 11.75 19.24 -12.29
C VAL A 33 12.33 19.73 -13.60
N THR A 34 13.61 20.09 -13.57
CA THR A 34 14.35 20.54 -14.76
C THR A 34 15.38 19.46 -15.10
N PRO A 35 15.31 18.85 -16.30
CA PRO A 35 16.33 17.92 -16.77
C PRO A 35 17.72 18.60 -16.79
N LEU A 36 18.75 17.89 -16.32
CA LEU A 36 20.13 18.35 -16.44
C LEU A 36 20.69 18.00 -17.83
N PRO A 37 21.63 18.78 -18.40
CA PRO A 37 22.32 18.42 -19.63
C PRO A 37 22.99 17.04 -19.50
N GLY A 38 22.63 16.11 -20.39
CA GLY A 38 23.13 14.72 -20.37
C GLY A 38 22.49 13.81 -19.29
N GLY A 39 21.51 14.32 -18.52
CA GLY A 39 20.73 13.54 -17.57
C GLY A 39 19.46 12.91 -18.19
N GLU A 40 18.63 12.33 -17.32
CA GLU A 40 17.31 11.79 -17.70
C GLU A 40 16.44 12.91 -18.32
N PRO A 41 15.98 12.77 -19.58
CA PRO A 41 15.18 13.80 -20.26
C PRO A 41 13.82 14.05 -19.59
N ASN A 42 13.22 13.05 -18.95
CA ASN A 42 11.94 13.17 -18.24
C ASN A 42 12.08 12.71 -16.77
N PRO A 43 12.76 13.51 -15.92
CA PRO A 43 13.03 13.12 -14.55
C PRO A 43 11.74 13.10 -13.73
N ALA A 44 11.51 11.99 -13.02
CA ALA A 44 10.41 11.87 -12.09
C ALA A 44 10.79 12.47 -10.72
N ALA A 45 9.84 13.17 -10.09
CA ALA A 45 9.96 13.63 -8.71
C ALA A 45 8.84 13.05 -7.86
N PHE A 46 9.20 12.63 -6.65
CA PHE A 46 8.27 12.03 -5.71
C PHE A 46 8.42 12.70 -4.35
N LEU A 47 7.33 12.71 -3.59
CA LEU A 47 7.36 13.08 -2.19
C LEU A 47 7.44 11.81 -1.35
N TYR A 48 8.42 11.75 -0.44
CA TYR A 48 8.60 10.65 0.50
C TYR A 48 8.60 11.18 1.94
N GLY A 49 7.90 10.49 2.84
CA GLY A 49 7.83 10.83 4.25
C GLY A 49 6.56 10.31 4.93
N THR A 50 6.36 10.73 6.18
CA THR A 50 5.21 10.32 7.00
C THR A 50 4.05 11.29 6.82
N PHE A 51 3.07 10.89 6.01
CA PHE A 51 1.81 11.60 5.79
C PHE A 51 0.76 10.64 5.24
N ALA A 52 -0.51 11.00 5.37
CA ALA A 52 -1.61 10.34 4.68
C ALA A 52 -1.96 11.11 3.40
N VAL A 53 -2.65 10.44 2.48
CA VAL A 53 -3.08 10.99 1.19
C VAL A 53 -4.58 10.81 1.03
N ALA A 54 -5.33 11.90 1.11
CA ALA A 54 -6.77 11.92 0.92
C ALA A 54 -7.12 12.25 -0.54
N SER A 55 -8.04 11.49 -1.14
CA SER A 55 -8.68 11.87 -2.41
C SER A 55 -9.85 12.82 -2.15
N ALA A 56 -9.97 13.88 -2.94
CA ALA A 56 -11.16 14.72 -2.94
C ALA A 56 -12.34 14.06 -3.70
N GLY A 57 -12.04 13.17 -4.65
CA GLY A 57 -13.03 12.39 -5.37
C GLY A 57 -13.34 11.07 -4.65
N PRO A 58 -14.56 10.53 -4.78
CA PRO A 58 -14.89 9.25 -4.19
C PRO A 58 -14.04 8.13 -4.81
N TYR A 59 -13.79 7.08 -4.03
CA TYR A 59 -13.28 5.83 -4.54
C TYR A 59 -14.43 4.99 -5.10
N ALA A 60 -14.21 4.35 -6.24
CA ALA A 60 -15.12 3.38 -6.84
C ALA A 60 -14.39 2.07 -7.12
N ALA A 61 -15.08 0.94 -7.00
CA ALA A 61 -14.51 -0.33 -7.42
C ALA A 61 -14.25 -0.31 -8.93
N LYS A 62 -13.05 -0.73 -9.34
CA LYS A 62 -12.76 -1.06 -10.73
C LYS A 62 -13.05 -2.54 -11.00
N ASP A 63 -12.53 -3.38 -10.13
CA ASP A 63 -12.70 -4.83 -10.12
C ASP A 63 -12.60 -5.33 -8.65
N SER A 64 -12.55 -6.65 -8.44
CA SER A 64 -12.47 -7.23 -7.09
C SER A 64 -11.17 -6.91 -6.35
N ARG A 65 -10.11 -6.49 -7.06
CA ARG A 65 -8.77 -6.23 -6.52
C ARG A 65 -8.47 -4.74 -6.42
N GLN A 66 -9.11 -3.90 -7.22
CA GLN A 66 -8.68 -2.51 -7.41
C GLN A 66 -9.76 -1.48 -7.12
N TRP A 67 -9.34 -0.37 -6.51
CA TRP A 67 -10.09 0.87 -6.46
C TRP A 67 -9.63 1.81 -7.55
N ARG A 68 -10.51 2.73 -7.93
CA ARG A 68 -10.17 3.89 -8.75
C ARG A 68 -10.78 5.18 -8.23
N THR A 69 -10.14 6.31 -8.52
CA THR A 69 -10.65 7.65 -8.21
C THR A 69 -10.08 8.69 -9.16
N LYS A 70 -10.80 9.78 -9.41
CA LYS A 70 -10.30 10.90 -10.23
C LYS A 70 -9.31 11.81 -9.48
N GLY A 71 -9.17 11.64 -8.17
CA GLY A 71 -8.51 12.64 -7.32
C GLY A 71 -9.31 13.96 -7.30
N PRO A 72 -8.65 15.12 -7.19
CA PRO A 72 -7.22 15.30 -6.89
C PRO A 72 -6.87 14.82 -5.47
N PHE A 73 -5.58 14.61 -5.20
CA PHE A 73 -5.09 14.19 -3.89
C PHE A 73 -4.61 15.36 -3.05
N ARG A 74 -4.69 15.21 -1.73
CA ARG A 74 -4.17 16.14 -0.73
C ARG A 74 -3.38 15.37 0.32
N LEU A 75 -2.30 15.96 0.78
CA LEU A 75 -1.56 15.44 1.92
C LEU A 75 -2.29 15.81 3.20
N THR A 76 -2.40 14.85 4.12
CA THR A 76 -3.03 15.04 5.42
C THR A 76 -2.13 14.48 6.51
N ALA A 77 -2.38 14.86 7.76
CA ALA A 77 -1.77 14.18 8.89
C ALA A 77 -2.20 12.71 8.92
N CYS A 78 -1.29 11.82 9.34
CA CYS A 78 -1.66 10.46 9.68
C CYS A 78 -2.62 10.48 10.87
N GLY A 79 -3.62 9.62 10.83
CA GLY A 79 -4.63 9.48 11.88
C GLY A 79 -5.06 8.03 12.06
N PRO A 80 -6.13 7.80 12.82
CA PRO A 80 -6.76 6.48 12.91
C PRO A 80 -7.07 5.94 11.52
N ALA A 81 -6.77 4.67 11.29
CA ALA A 81 -7.02 3.98 10.04
C ALA A 81 -8.08 2.89 10.26
N ASP A 82 -8.96 2.72 9.27
CA ASP A 82 -9.76 1.51 9.16
C ASP A 82 -8.83 0.37 8.68
N PRO A 83 -8.58 -0.66 9.50
CA PRO A 83 -7.69 -1.74 9.11
C PRO A 83 -8.19 -2.50 7.88
N ALA A 84 -9.50 -2.51 7.61
CA ALA A 84 -10.09 -3.21 6.47
C ALA A 84 -9.90 -2.47 5.13
N ASP A 85 -9.66 -1.16 5.17
CA ASP A 85 -9.47 -0.32 3.98
C ASP A 85 -8.41 0.77 4.21
N LEU A 86 -7.15 0.39 3.96
CA LEU A 86 -6.02 1.31 4.09
C LEU A 86 -5.94 2.32 2.93
N ILE A 87 -6.60 2.06 1.79
CA ILE A 87 -6.68 3.02 0.68
C ILE A 87 -7.50 4.23 1.12
N ALA A 88 -8.74 3.99 1.58
CA ALA A 88 -9.62 5.05 2.04
C ALA A 88 -9.10 5.76 3.30
N SER A 89 -8.33 5.04 4.14
CA SER A 89 -7.67 5.59 5.34
C SER A 89 -6.47 6.49 5.06
N GLY A 90 -6.09 6.68 3.79
CA GLY A 90 -5.06 7.62 3.39
C GLY A 90 -3.71 6.99 3.05
N TYR A 91 -3.66 5.69 2.79
CA TYR A 91 -2.45 4.98 2.36
C TYR A 91 -2.57 4.35 0.96
N PRO A 92 -3.05 5.08 -0.08
CA PRO A 92 -3.12 4.56 -1.43
C PRO A 92 -1.75 4.29 -2.08
N PHE A 93 -0.73 5.05 -1.68
CA PHE A 93 0.63 5.01 -2.23
C PHE A 93 1.66 4.35 -1.29
N ALA A 94 1.22 3.45 -0.41
CA ALA A 94 2.10 2.86 0.59
C ALA A 94 3.20 1.97 -0.04
N ASP A 95 4.41 2.13 0.49
CA ASP A 95 5.60 1.33 0.22
C ASP A 95 5.84 0.30 1.33
N GLU A 96 5.75 0.78 2.56
CA GLU A 96 6.06 0.01 3.76
C GLU A 96 4.84 -0.82 4.21
N PRO A 97 5.07 -1.97 4.89
CA PRO A 97 3.99 -2.77 5.44
C PRO A 97 3.24 -2.02 6.55
N ALA A 98 1.97 -2.36 6.72
CA ALA A 98 1.19 -1.96 7.89
C ALA A 98 1.27 -3.05 8.97
N THR A 99 1.59 -2.66 10.20
CA THR A 99 1.62 -3.57 11.35
C THR A 99 0.29 -3.53 12.09
N PHE A 100 -0.34 -4.70 12.21
CA PHE A 100 -1.56 -4.92 12.97
C PHE A 100 -1.23 -5.73 14.22
N VAL A 101 -1.75 -5.29 15.37
CA VAL A 101 -1.59 -5.99 16.65
C VAL A 101 -2.97 -6.23 17.24
N LYS A 102 -3.25 -7.48 17.59
CA LYS A 102 -4.52 -7.88 18.22
C LYS A 102 -4.26 -8.98 19.24
N THR A 103 -4.95 -8.91 20.37
CA THR A 103 -4.97 -10.03 21.33
C THR A 103 -5.96 -11.09 20.85
N VAL A 104 -5.52 -12.35 20.80
CA VAL A 104 -6.33 -13.50 20.38
C VAL A 104 -6.33 -14.57 21.48
N PRO A 105 -7.51 -15.13 21.83
CA PRO A 105 -7.59 -16.22 22.79
C PRO A 105 -7.28 -17.57 22.13
N LEU A 106 -6.39 -18.34 22.74
CA LEU A 106 -6.17 -19.76 22.42
C LEU A 106 -6.92 -20.62 23.46
N GLN A 107 -7.89 -21.40 22.98
CA GLN A 107 -8.72 -22.26 23.82
C GLN A 107 -8.17 -23.70 23.87
N GLY A 108 -8.23 -24.33 25.05
CA GLY A 108 -7.90 -25.74 25.27
C GLY A 108 -7.13 -25.96 26.57
N GLU A 109 -7.55 -26.90 27.42
CA GLU A 109 -6.93 -27.13 28.74
C GLU A 109 -5.45 -27.58 28.67
N ARG A 110 -4.99 -28.07 27.51
CA ARG A 110 -3.63 -28.61 27.29
C ARG A 110 -2.83 -27.88 26.21
N GLY A 111 -3.29 -26.73 25.75
CA GLY A 111 -2.72 -26.02 24.60
C GLY A 111 -3.22 -26.56 23.25
N ILE A 112 -2.72 -25.96 22.16
CA ILE A 112 -3.13 -26.30 20.79
C ILE A 112 -2.32 -27.51 20.27
N ALA A 113 -3.01 -28.49 19.66
CA ALA A 113 -2.39 -29.53 18.85
C ALA A 113 -1.85 -28.91 17.55
N GLU A 114 -0.86 -29.51 16.88
CA GLU A 114 -0.36 -28.98 15.60
C GLU A 114 -1.51 -28.69 14.63
N GLY A 115 -1.51 -27.50 14.02
CA GLY A 115 -2.64 -27.00 13.25
C GLY A 115 -2.26 -25.81 12.36
N ALA A 116 -3.24 -24.99 11.99
CA ALA A 116 -2.99 -23.79 11.20
C ALA A 116 -3.80 -22.59 11.69
N MET A 117 -3.26 -21.38 11.49
CA MET A 117 -4.01 -20.15 11.67
C MET A 117 -4.30 -19.56 10.29
N ARG A 118 -5.56 -19.25 10.00
CA ARG A 118 -5.98 -18.53 8.79
C ARG A 118 -6.37 -17.10 9.13
N LEU A 119 -5.83 -16.15 8.37
CA LEU A 119 -6.27 -14.76 8.39
C LEU A 119 -7.40 -14.57 7.37
N THR A 120 -8.51 -13.95 7.76
CA THR A 120 -9.65 -13.73 6.86
C THR A 120 -9.83 -12.25 6.53
N GLY A 121 -10.53 -11.94 5.43
CA GLY A 121 -10.74 -10.57 4.98
C GLY A 121 -9.45 -9.82 4.64
N VAL A 122 -8.40 -10.54 4.23
CA VAL A 122 -7.09 -9.98 3.89
C VAL A 122 -7.04 -9.55 2.43
N LYS A 123 -6.57 -8.33 2.22
CA LYS A 123 -6.21 -7.77 0.92
C LYS A 123 -4.76 -7.29 1.02
N GLY A 124 -3.88 -7.75 0.14
CA GLY A 124 -2.46 -7.39 0.19
C GLY A 124 -1.63 -8.33 -0.69
N ALA A 125 -0.32 -8.07 -0.76
CA ALA A 125 0.61 -8.92 -1.51
C ALA A 125 1.08 -10.13 -0.70
N ALA A 126 1.41 -9.91 0.58
CA ALA A 126 1.88 -10.91 1.51
C ALA A 126 1.67 -10.44 2.95
N ALA A 127 1.69 -11.36 3.89
CA ALA A 127 1.68 -11.06 5.32
C ALA A 127 2.77 -11.86 6.04
N ARG A 128 3.47 -11.21 6.97
CA ARG A 128 4.36 -11.88 7.94
C ARG A 128 3.65 -11.95 9.27
N VAL A 129 3.64 -13.12 9.90
CA VAL A 129 2.79 -13.42 11.05
C VAL A 129 3.62 -13.86 12.24
N ARG A 130 3.33 -13.27 13.40
CA ARG A 130 3.97 -13.60 14.68
C ARG A 130 2.90 -13.73 15.77
N LEU A 131 3.07 -14.68 16.67
CA LEU A 131 2.24 -14.86 17.85
C LEU A 131 3.14 -14.73 19.09
N ASP A 132 2.87 -13.72 19.91
CA ASP A 132 3.82 -13.22 20.92
C ASP A 132 5.19 -12.94 20.29
N ASP A 133 6.23 -13.65 20.71
CA ASP A 133 7.59 -13.57 20.17
C ASP A 133 7.91 -14.66 19.14
N LEU A 134 6.97 -15.57 18.87
CA LEU A 134 7.15 -16.67 17.92
C LEU A 134 6.78 -16.26 16.50
N GLU A 135 7.77 -16.28 15.59
CA GLU A 135 7.54 -16.10 14.16
C GLU A 135 6.91 -17.36 13.55
N LEU A 136 5.68 -17.22 13.03
CA LEU A 136 4.95 -18.30 12.36
C LEU A 136 5.24 -18.34 10.84
N GLY A 137 5.87 -17.29 10.31
CA GLY A 137 6.32 -17.20 8.93
C GLY A 137 5.46 -16.31 8.05
N TRP A 138 5.44 -16.62 6.76
CA TRP A 138 4.79 -15.82 5.71
C TRP A 138 3.57 -16.53 5.14
N CYS A 139 2.53 -15.77 4.84
CA CYS A 139 1.38 -16.24 4.08
C CYS A 139 0.99 -15.28 2.96
N ARG A 140 0.27 -15.81 1.96
CA ARG A 140 -0.24 -15.05 0.81
C ARG A 140 -1.60 -15.59 0.40
N GLY A 141 -2.31 -14.80 -0.40
CA GLY A 141 -3.58 -15.23 -0.97
C GLY A 141 -3.42 -16.41 -1.95
N PRO A 142 -4.48 -17.23 -2.13
CA PRO A 142 -5.80 -17.07 -1.51
C PRO A 142 -5.91 -17.67 -0.09
N ASP A 143 -4.94 -18.49 0.34
CA ASP A 143 -5.09 -19.32 1.54
C ASP A 143 -4.90 -18.56 2.85
N TRP A 144 -4.01 -17.55 2.85
CA TRP A 144 -3.73 -16.66 3.98
C TRP A 144 -3.51 -17.39 5.31
N SER A 145 -2.84 -18.55 5.27
CA SER A 145 -2.59 -19.39 6.45
C SER A 145 -1.12 -19.58 6.77
N VAL A 146 -0.84 -19.78 8.06
CA VAL A 146 0.47 -20.18 8.60
C VAL A 146 0.29 -21.41 9.48
N ALA A 147 1.32 -22.25 9.57
CA ALA A 147 1.32 -23.39 10.48
C ALA A 147 1.39 -22.92 11.95
N LEU A 148 0.69 -23.62 12.83
CA LEU A 148 0.77 -23.44 14.27
C LEU A 148 1.48 -24.62 14.90
N PRO A 149 2.58 -24.40 15.64
CA PRO A 149 3.25 -25.49 16.32
C PRO A 149 2.39 -26.02 17.47
N ALA A 150 2.59 -27.29 17.79
CA ALA A 150 2.00 -27.89 18.99
C ALA A 150 2.58 -27.27 20.27
N GLY A 151 1.78 -27.27 21.34
CA GLY A 151 2.24 -26.91 22.68
C GLY A 151 2.22 -25.41 22.99
N LEU A 152 1.57 -24.59 22.15
CA LEU A 152 1.22 -23.22 22.52
C LEU A 152 0.32 -23.24 23.77
N PRO A 153 0.66 -22.50 24.84
CA PRO A 153 -0.13 -22.51 26.06
C PRO A 153 -1.52 -21.91 25.81
N PRO A 154 -2.55 -22.29 26.59
CA PRO A 154 -3.82 -21.59 26.53
C PRO A 154 -3.73 -20.19 27.13
N GLY A 155 -4.58 -19.28 26.66
CA GLY A 155 -4.67 -17.92 27.16
C GLY A 155 -4.76 -16.88 26.07
N GLU A 156 -4.46 -15.64 26.45
CA GLU A 156 -4.42 -14.49 25.54
C GLU A 156 -3.03 -14.35 24.93
N HIS A 157 -2.96 -14.26 23.60
CA HIS A 157 -1.71 -14.12 22.85
C HIS A 157 -1.74 -12.88 21.98
N ALA A 158 -0.60 -12.22 21.82
CA ALA A 158 -0.45 -11.07 20.94
C ALA A 158 -0.18 -11.50 19.49
N LEU A 159 -1.19 -11.45 18.63
CA LEU A 159 -1.04 -11.65 17.20
C LEU A 159 -0.51 -10.35 16.56
N THR A 160 0.68 -10.42 15.96
CA THR A 160 1.24 -9.36 15.12
C THR A 160 1.20 -9.80 13.65
N VAL A 161 0.67 -8.95 12.78
CA VAL A 161 0.65 -9.17 11.33
C VAL A 161 1.28 -7.96 10.63
N GLU A 162 2.34 -8.17 9.86
CA GLU A 162 2.89 -7.17 8.95
C GLU A 162 2.33 -7.44 7.55
N LEU A 163 1.40 -6.59 7.10
CA LEU A 163 0.73 -6.74 5.80
C LEU A 163 1.41 -5.84 4.76
N TYR A 164 1.85 -6.43 3.67
CA TYR A 164 2.53 -5.73 2.59
C TYR A 164 1.53 -5.28 1.51
N PRO A 165 1.57 -4.01 1.08
CA PRO A 165 0.80 -3.56 -0.09
C PRO A 165 1.34 -4.20 -1.37
N SER A 166 0.57 -4.09 -2.46
CA SER A 166 1.10 -4.41 -3.79
C SER A 166 2.22 -3.43 -4.15
N THR A 167 3.27 -3.90 -4.83
CA THR A 167 4.30 -3.00 -5.39
C THR A 167 3.70 -2.01 -6.38
N PHE A 168 2.56 -2.34 -7.00
CA PHE A 168 1.78 -1.41 -7.81
C PHE A 168 1.34 -0.17 -7.03
N ASN A 169 1.09 -0.25 -5.72
CA ASN A 169 0.66 0.92 -4.94
C ASN A 169 1.78 1.96 -4.82
N LYS A 170 3.04 1.53 -4.78
CA LYS A 170 4.20 2.43 -4.76
C LYS A 170 4.61 2.88 -6.15
N PHE A 171 4.71 1.93 -7.07
CA PHE A 171 5.41 2.11 -8.32
C PHE A 171 4.49 2.10 -9.54
N GLY A 172 3.22 1.75 -9.41
CA GLY A 172 2.37 1.45 -10.55
C GLY A 172 2.19 2.66 -11.49
N PRO A 173 1.95 2.42 -12.80
CA PRO A 173 1.43 3.43 -13.70
C PRO A 173 -0.04 3.70 -13.33
N HIS A 174 -0.27 4.40 -12.21
CA HIS A 174 -1.59 4.51 -11.58
C HIS A 174 -2.68 5.03 -12.50
N ARG A 175 -2.32 5.80 -13.53
CA ARG A 175 -3.27 6.34 -14.52
C ARG A 175 -3.51 5.44 -15.73
N HIS A 176 -2.83 4.30 -15.81
CA HIS A 176 -3.08 3.33 -16.87
C HIS A 176 -4.52 2.83 -16.80
N ILE A 177 -5.23 2.79 -17.94
CA ILE A 177 -6.67 2.47 -18.01
C ILE A 177 -7.05 1.11 -17.40
N ASP A 178 -6.12 0.17 -17.37
CA ASP A 178 -6.34 -1.17 -16.80
C ASP A 178 -5.89 -1.29 -15.34
N GLY A 179 -5.25 -0.27 -14.78
CA GLY A 179 -4.63 -0.33 -13.45
C GLY A 179 -3.49 -1.36 -13.39
N ASP A 180 -3.46 -2.15 -12.32
CA ASP A 180 -2.49 -3.22 -12.04
C ASP A 180 -2.60 -4.34 -13.08
N ARG A 181 -1.56 -4.46 -13.91
CA ARG A 181 -1.42 -5.48 -14.96
C ARG A 181 -0.28 -6.46 -14.60
N GLN A 182 -0.35 -7.66 -15.17
CA GLN A 182 0.67 -8.69 -14.97
C GLN A 182 2.07 -8.26 -15.42
N VAL A 183 2.14 -7.44 -16.47
CA VAL A 183 3.38 -6.89 -17.00
C VAL A 183 3.25 -5.37 -17.04
N THR A 184 4.25 -4.70 -16.48
CA THR A 184 4.40 -3.25 -16.54
C THR A 184 5.73 -2.95 -17.23
N SER A 185 5.71 -2.11 -18.26
CA SER A 185 6.89 -1.63 -18.97
C SER A 185 6.92 -0.09 -18.97
N PRO A 186 8.04 0.56 -19.37
CA PRO A 186 8.11 2.02 -19.46
C PRO A 186 6.97 2.66 -20.27
N ALA A 187 6.54 2.00 -21.35
CA ALA A 187 5.47 2.52 -22.21
C ALA A 187 4.13 2.71 -21.47
N GLN A 188 3.82 1.89 -20.45
CA GLN A 188 2.62 2.07 -19.63
C GLN A 188 2.65 3.35 -18.78
N TYR A 189 3.84 3.82 -18.37
CA TYR A 189 3.99 5.10 -17.67
C TYR A 189 3.85 6.28 -18.64
N GLU A 190 4.36 6.12 -19.86
CA GLU A 190 4.27 7.11 -20.94
C GLU A 190 2.86 7.19 -21.55
N GLY A 191 2.07 6.13 -21.40
CA GLY A 191 0.73 6.02 -21.97
C GLY A 191 0.70 5.57 -23.42
N VAL A 192 1.74 4.88 -23.86
CA VAL A 192 1.88 4.36 -25.21
C VAL A 192 1.51 2.88 -25.21
N LYS A 193 0.56 2.50 -26.07
CA LYS A 193 0.17 1.10 -26.23
C LYS A 193 1.35 0.23 -26.67
N ASN A 194 1.50 -0.94 -26.07
CA ASN A 194 2.48 -1.93 -26.50
C ASN A 194 2.04 -3.39 -26.25
N TYR A 195 2.99 -4.32 -26.35
CA TYR A 195 2.76 -5.76 -26.19
C TYR A 195 2.22 -6.17 -24.80
N ALA A 196 2.42 -5.34 -23.77
CA ALA A 196 1.93 -5.61 -22.42
C ALA A 196 0.47 -5.16 -22.22
N ASP A 197 -0.14 -4.51 -23.21
CA ASP A 197 -1.55 -4.07 -23.20
C ASP A 197 -2.48 -5.10 -23.86
N ARG A 198 -3.79 -4.91 -23.70
CA ARG A 198 -4.77 -5.74 -24.43
C ARG A 198 -4.72 -5.43 -25.93
N PRO A 199 -5.01 -6.41 -26.80
CA PRO A 199 -5.05 -6.18 -28.25
C PRO A 199 -5.97 -5.02 -28.66
N ASP A 200 -7.09 -4.83 -27.95
CA ASP A 200 -8.11 -3.80 -28.19
C ASP A 200 -7.88 -2.50 -27.39
N ALA A 201 -6.79 -2.37 -26.64
CA ALA A 201 -6.46 -1.14 -25.94
C ALA A 201 -6.31 0.04 -26.93
N PRO A 202 -6.71 1.26 -26.55
CA PRO A 202 -6.46 2.46 -27.35
C PRO A 202 -4.95 2.75 -27.44
N GLU A 203 -4.54 3.52 -28.45
CA GLU A 203 -3.13 3.94 -28.60
C GLU A 203 -2.63 4.80 -27.43
N ARG A 204 -3.53 5.55 -26.79
CA ARG A 204 -3.28 6.31 -25.56
C ARG A 204 -3.88 5.58 -24.37
N THR A 205 -3.04 4.99 -23.54
CA THR A 205 -3.45 4.10 -22.44
C THR A 205 -3.52 4.77 -21.06
N LEU A 206 -3.23 6.08 -20.96
CA LEU A 206 -3.49 6.86 -19.74
C LEU A 206 -4.89 7.44 -19.74
N GLY A 207 -5.67 7.11 -18.71
CA GLY A 207 -7.00 7.64 -18.44
C GLY A 207 -7.01 8.73 -17.37
N ASP A 208 -8.21 9.21 -17.04
CA ASP A 208 -8.43 10.24 -16.01
C ASP A 208 -8.42 9.70 -14.58
N ASP A 209 -8.72 8.41 -14.43
CA ASP A 209 -8.79 7.75 -13.13
C ASP A 209 -7.39 7.28 -12.69
N TRP A 210 -7.13 7.41 -11.39
CA TRP A 210 -6.03 6.77 -10.68
C TRP A 210 -6.49 5.43 -10.13
N HIS A 211 -5.62 4.42 -10.19
CA HIS A 211 -5.89 3.05 -9.75
C HIS A 211 -4.98 2.66 -8.60
N PHE A 212 -5.54 1.84 -7.70
CA PHE A 212 -4.84 1.30 -6.53
C PHE A 212 -5.25 -0.14 -6.27
N VAL A 213 -4.30 -0.99 -5.90
CA VAL A 213 -4.64 -2.33 -5.41
C VAL A 213 -5.12 -2.21 -3.97
N GLN A 214 -6.27 -2.82 -3.70
CA GLN A 214 -6.86 -2.89 -2.38
C GLN A 214 -5.90 -3.56 -1.40
N TRP A 215 -5.80 -2.99 -0.20
CA TRP A 215 -5.07 -3.62 0.89
C TRP A 215 -5.64 -3.24 2.26
N GLY A 216 -5.51 -4.17 3.21
CA GLY A 216 -6.11 -4.12 4.53
C GLY A 216 -6.46 -5.52 5.06
N ILE A 217 -6.80 -5.61 6.34
CA ILE A 217 -7.27 -6.82 7.02
C ILE A 217 -8.49 -6.49 7.87
N GLY A 218 -9.64 -7.07 7.53
CA GLY A 218 -10.91 -6.81 8.23
C GLY A 218 -11.54 -8.01 8.93
N GLY A 219 -11.05 -9.23 8.66
CA GLY A 219 -11.62 -10.45 9.21
C GLY A 219 -10.90 -10.96 10.47
N PRO A 220 -11.50 -11.93 11.18
CA PRO A 220 -10.84 -12.61 12.29
C PRO A 220 -9.64 -13.47 11.86
N ALA A 221 -8.82 -13.83 12.85
CA ALA A 221 -7.91 -14.97 12.76
C ALA A 221 -8.65 -16.22 13.23
N GLU A 222 -8.62 -17.27 12.42
CA GLU A 222 -9.27 -18.56 12.65
C GLU A 222 -8.21 -19.62 12.96
N PHE A 223 -8.38 -20.35 14.05
CA PHE A 223 -7.53 -21.48 14.42
C PHE A 223 -8.18 -22.76 13.88
N LEU A 224 -7.45 -23.46 13.01
CA LEU A 224 -7.88 -24.64 12.24
C LEU A 224 -7.22 -25.92 12.76
#